data_AF-A0AAE1SHK1-F1
#
_entry.id   AF-A0AAE1SHK1-F1
#
_cell.length_a   1.000
_cell.length_b   1.000
_cell.length_c   1.000
_cell.angle_alpha   90.00
_cell.angle_beta   90.00
_cell.angle_gamma   90.00
#
_symmetry.space_group_name_H-M   'P 1'
#
loop_
_entity.id
_entity.type
_entity.pdbx_description
1 polymer ?
#
loop_
_entity_poly.entity_id
_entity_poly.type
_entity_poly.pdbx_seq_one_letter_code
_entity_poly.pdbx_strand_id
1 'polypeptide(L)'
;MLDLLVHASQCRFSHCQYLNCCKVNGLIRHGIQCKIRSSGGCVLCKKMWYLLQLHARACKQSECHVPRCRFRFERTSTGESNSQQRAAVMEMMRQRAAEVASSSG
;
A
#
# COMPACT_ATOMS: atom_id res chain seq x y z
N MET A 1 -5.43 16.13 -8.74
CA MET A 1 -4.81 16.14 -7.40
C MET A 1 -3.65 15.14 -7.29
N LEU A 2 -3.66 14.02 -8.02
CA LEU A 2 -2.57 13.04 -8.02
C LEU A 2 -1.32 13.52 -8.79
N ASP A 3 -1.49 14.31 -9.85
CA ASP A 3 -0.36 14.89 -10.61
C ASP A 3 0.49 15.84 -9.76
N LEU A 4 -0.14 16.52 -8.80
CA LEU A 4 0.56 17.38 -7.87
C LEU A 4 1.51 16.59 -6.95
N LEU A 5 1.15 15.36 -6.57
CA LEU A 5 2.00 14.50 -5.75
C LEU A 5 3.22 14.00 -6.53
N VAL A 6 3.01 13.61 -7.79
CA VAL A 6 4.09 13.20 -8.72
C VAL A 6 5.03 14.37 -8.99
N HIS A 7 4.48 15.56 -9.19
CA HIS A 7 5.27 16.78 -9.33
C HIS A 7 6.02 17.11 -8.03
N ALA A 8 5.33 17.18 -6.89
CA ALA A 8 5.93 17.59 -5.62
C ALA A 8 7.02 16.64 -5.13
N SER A 9 6.94 15.33 -5.46
CA SER A 9 7.99 14.37 -5.12
C SER A 9 9.28 14.54 -5.93
N GLN A 10 9.20 15.17 -7.11
CA GLN A 10 10.34 15.39 -8.01
C GLN A 10 10.78 16.85 -8.07
N CYS A 11 9.93 17.78 -7.61
CA CYS A 11 10.19 19.20 -7.65
C CYS A 11 11.32 19.58 -6.68
N ARG A 12 12.37 20.18 -7.23
CA ARG A 12 13.53 20.69 -6.48
C ARG A 12 13.52 22.21 -6.33
N PHE A 13 12.53 22.89 -6.91
CA PHE A 13 12.42 24.35 -6.88
C PHE A 13 11.82 24.82 -5.55
N SER A 14 12.52 25.71 -4.86
CA SER A 14 12.07 26.35 -3.62
C SER A 14 10.86 27.26 -3.83
N HIS A 15 10.76 27.89 -5.00
CA HIS A 15 9.67 28.78 -5.42
C HIS A 15 8.85 28.15 -6.56
N CYS A 16 8.29 26.97 -6.32
CA CYS A 16 7.32 26.39 -7.25
C CYS A 16 6.05 27.25 -7.28
N GLN A 17 5.56 27.58 -8.48
CA GLN A 17 4.33 28.38 -8.67
C GLN A 17 3.09 27.69 -8.08
N TYR A 18 3.12 26.37 -7.90
CA TYR A 18 2.06 25.63 -7.25
C TYR A 18 2.22 25.72 -5.73
N LEU A 19 1.37 26.54 -5.08
CA LEU A 19 1.35 26.74 -3.62
C LEU A 19 1.28 25.40 -2.83
N ASN A 20 0.59 24.42 -3.39
CA ASN A 20 0.42 23.10 -2.78
C ASN A 20 1.63 22.18 -3.00
N CYS A 21 2.48 22.44 -4.01
CA CYS A 21 3.71 21.69 -4.23
C CYS A 21 4.69 21.90 -3.06
N CYS A 22 4.93 23.14 -2.66
CA CYS A 22 5.83 23.45 -1.56
C CYS A 22 5.39 22.78 -0.24
N LYS A 23 4.09 22.77 0.03
CA LYS A 23 3.50 22.11 1.21
C LYS A 23 3.73 20.60 1.18
N VAL A 24 3.39 19.94 0.07
CA VAL A 24 3.54 18.49 -0.07
C VAL A 24 5.02 18.07 -0.07
N ASN A 25 5.89 18.83 -0.74
CA ASN A 25 7.33 18.62 -0.74
C ASN A 25 7.92 18.72 0.67
N GLY A 26 7.47 19.70 1.46
CA GLY A 26 7.84 19.83 2.88
C GLY A 26 7.45 18.62 3.71
N LEU A 27 6.25 18.06 3.50
CA LEU A 27 5.81 16.83 4.16
C LEU A 27 6.68 15.62 3.79
N ILE A 28 7.03 15.49 2.50
CA ILE A 28 7.90 14.41 2.00
C ILE A 28 9.29 14.51 2.63
N ARG A 29 9.92 15.70 2.59
CA ARG A 29 11.24 15.93 3.20
C ARG A 29 11.23 15.68 4.70
N HIS A 30 10.18 16.13 5.39
CA HIS A 30 9.98 15.83 6.80
C HIS A 30 9.94 14.33 7.04
N GLY A 31 9.13 13.56 6.31
CA GLY A 31 9.01 12.12 6.53
C GLY A 31 10.29 11.32 6.26
N ILE A 32 11.19 11.83 5.42
CA ILE A 32 12.53 11.25 5.20
C ILE A 32 13.42 11.47 6.42
N GLN A 33 13.38 12.66 7.02
CA GLN A 33 14.27 13.06 8.12
C GLN A 33 13.68 12.77 9.53
N CYS A 34 12.37 12.53 9.62
CA CYS A 34 11.68 12.40 10.90
C CYS A 34 11.95 11.05 11.55
N LYS A 35 12.60 11.09 12.73
CA LYS A 35 12.91 9.92 13.56
C LYS A 35 11.68 9.33 14.27
N ILE A 36 10.71 10.18 14.63
CA ILE A 36 9.47 9.77 15.32
C ILE A 36 8.60 8.92 14.40
N ARG A 37 8.60 9.25 13.09
CA ARG A 37 7.81 8.59 12.04
C ARG A 37 6.30 8.59 12.37
N SER A 38 5.51 7.96 11.50
CA SER A 38 4.06 7.79 11.76
C SER A 38 3.79 6.86 12.94
N SER A 39 4.65 5.86 13.17
CA SER A 39 4.51 4.88 14.26
C SER A 39 4.67 5.52 15.64
N GLY A 40 5.56 6.50 15.80
CA GLY A 40 5.69 7.28 17.03
C GLY A 40 4.70 8.45 17.15
N GLY A 41 3.68 8.52 16.28
CA GLY A 41 2.60 9.50 16.42
C GLY A 41 2.79 10.84 15.72
N CYS A 42 3.84 11.04 14.91
CA CYS A 42 4.07 12.32 14.24
C CYS A 42 2.93 12.68 13.26
N VAL A 43 2.27 13.82 13.49
CA VAL A 43 1.11 14.28 12.71
C VAL A 43 1.49 14.60 11.26
N LEU A 44 2.66 15.19 11.03
CA LEU A 44 3.14 15.52 9.67
C LEU A 44 3.45 14.24 8.88
N CYS A 45 4.06 13.25 9.53
CA CYS A 45 4.26 11.93 8.92
C CYS A 45 2.92 11.26 8.58
N LYS A 46 1.93 11.29 9.48
CA LYS A 46 0.59 10.75 9.21
C LYS A 46 -0.07 11.40 7.98
N LYS A 47 0.00 12.73 7.87
CA LYS A 47 -0.51 13.47 6.71
C LYS A 47 0.22 13.10 5.41
N MET A 48 1.55 13.05 5.44
CA MET A 48 2.36 12.59 4.30
C MET A 48 1.92 11.19 3.85
N TRP A 49 1.82 10.26 4.81
CA TRP A 49 1.46 8.87 4.54
C TRP A 49 0.08 8.73 3.92
N TYR A 50 -0.90 9.48 4.40
CA TYR A 50 -2.24 9.49 3.82
C TYR A 50 -2.22 9.91 2.34
N LEU A 51 -1.48 10.96 1.99
CA LEU A 51 -1.34 11.43 0.61
C LEU A 51 -0.68 10.37 -0.29
N LEU A 52 0.40 9.73 0.20
CA LEU A 52 1.10 8.68 -0.54
C LEU A 52 0.20 7.44 -0.74
N GLN A 53 -0.60 7.06 0.25
CA GLN A 53 -1.57 5.97 0.13
C GLN A 53 -2.66 6.27 -0.89
N LEU A 54 -3.18 7.49 -0.91
CA LEU A 54 -4.20 7.91 -1.87
C LEU A 54 -3.67 7.79 -3.31
N HIS A 55 -2.42 8.19 -3.51
CA HIS A 55 -1.74 8.03 -4.80
C HIS A 55 -1.51 6.56 -5.14
N ALA A 56 -0.96 5.75 -4.23
CA ALA A 56 -0.67 4.34 -4.49
C ALA A 56 -1.92 3.53 -4.92
N ARG A 57 -3.10 3.85 -4.37
CA ARG A 57 -4.37 3.18 -4.73
C ARG A 57 -4.85 3.50 -6.16
N ALA A 58 -4.55 4.69 -6.66
CA ALA A 58 -4.99 5.16 -7.97
C ALA A 58 -3.91 5.04 -9.05
N CYS A 59 -2.64 4.88 -8.65
CA CYS A 59 -1.51 4.84 -9.55
C CYS A 59 -1.44 3.49 -10.29
N LYS A 60 -1.44 3.54 -11.61
CA LYS A 60 -1.27 2.38 -12.51
C LYS A 60 0.10 2.37 -13.22
N GLN A 61 0.96 3.35 -12.93
CA GLN A 61 2.27 3.46 -13.57
C GLN A 61 3.24 2.43 -13.00
N SER A 62 3.87 1.66 -13.87
CA SER A 62 4.94 0.72 -13.52
C SER A 62 6.14 1.45 -12.92
N GLU A 63 6.53 2.58 -13.50
CA GLU A 63 7.71 3.37 -13.11
C GLU A 63 7.32 4.66 -12.39
N CYS A 64 6.54 4.55 -11.31
CA CYS A 64 6.19 5.73 -10.52
C CYS A 64 7.35 6.16 -9.61
N HIS A 65 7.78 7.42 -9.74
CA HIS A 65 8.83 8.03 -8.92
C HIS A 65 8.35 8.55 -7.55
N VAL A 66 7.05 8.45 -7.25
CA VAL A 66 6.52 8.88 -5.95
C VAL A 66 7.01 7.92 -4.87
N PRO A 67 7.67 8.43 -3.80
CA PRO A 67 8.20 7.59 -2.74
C PRO A 67 7.07 6.78 -2.10
N ARG A 68 7.30 5.48 -1.88
CA ARG A 68 6.33 4.54 -1.30
C ARG A 68 5.06 4.27 -2.13
N CYS A 69 4.95 4.78 -3.36
CA CYS A 69 3.88 4.38 -4.28
C CYS A 69 3.87 2.87 -4.55
N ARG A 70 5.07 2.27 -4.66
CA ARG A 70 5.28 0.86 -4.96
C ARG A 70 5.66 0.02 -3.74
N PHE A 71 5.83 0.64 -2.57
CA PHE A 71 6.11 -0.10 -1.33
C PHE A 71 4.82 -0.80 -0.93
N ARG A 72 4.67 -2.00 -1.48
CA ARG A 72 3.49 -2.85 -1.46
C ARG A 72 2.88 -2.81 -0.07
N PHE A 73 1.58 -2.57 -0.02
CA PHE A 73 0.74 -3.07 1.06
C PHE A 73 0.73 -4.59 0.91
N GLU A 74 1.87 -5.24 1.15
CA GLU A 74 2.06 -6.70 1.11
C GLU A 74 1.30 -7.41 2.24
N ARG A 75 0.41 -6.68 2.91
CA ARG A 75 -0.55 -7.17 3.91
C ARG A 75 -1.97 -7.33 3.34
N THR A 76 -2.22 -6.91 2.10
CA THR A 76 -3.51 -7.11 1.40
C THR A 76 -3.31 -7.86 0.08
N SER A 77 -2.21 -8.60 -0.04
CA SER A 77 -2.04 -9.68 -1.03
C SER A 77 -2.10 -11.05 -0.37
N THR A 78 -2.78 -11.18 0.77
CA THR A 78 -3.24 -12.47 1.33
C THR A 78 -4.53 -12.95 0.67
N GLY A 79 -4.76 -12.59 -0.60
CA GLY A 79 -5.84 -13.15 -1.42
C GLY A 79 -5.47 -14.51 -1.99
N GLU A 80 -4.22 -14.67 -2.46
CA GLU A 80 -3.78 -15.90 -3.13
C GLU A 80 -3.43 -17.03 -2.15
N SER A 81 -2.81 -16.73 -1.01
CA SER A 81 -2.55 -17.75 0.02
C SER A 81 -3.83 -18.26 0.69
N ASN A 82 -4.85 -17.39 0.86
CA ASN A 82 -6.14 -17.78 1.45
C ASN A 82 -6.94 -18.65 0.47
N SER A 83 -6.87 -18.39 -0.85
CA SER A 83 -7.54 -19.25 -1.85
C SER A 83 -6.96 -20.66 -1.90
N GLN A 84 -5.62 -20.82 -1.82
CA GLN A 84 -5.00 -22.15 -1.80
C GLN A 84 -5.33 -22.92 -0.52
N GLN A 85 -5.30 -22.26 0.64
CA GLN A 85 -5.72 -22.88 1.90
C GLN A 85 -7.20 -23.30 1.88
N ARG A 86 -8.10 -22.48 1.34
CA ARG A 86 -9.53 -22.81 1.22
C ARG A 86 -9.78 -24.00 0.29
N ALA A 87 -9.06 -24.07 -0.85
CA ALA A 87 -9.19 -25.19 -1.79
C ALA A 87 -8.72 -26.51 -1.17
N ALA A 88 -7.58 -26.50 -0.46
CA ALA A 88 -7.06 -27.69 0.22
C ALA A 88 -8.01 -28.22 1.30
N VAL A 89 -8.64 -27.32 2.08
CA VAL A 89 -9.62 -27.71 3.11
C VAL A 89 -10.88 -28.32 2.50
N MET A 90 -11.39 -27.75 1.40
CA MET A 90 -12.55 -28.30 0.68
C MET A 90 -12.27 -29.70 0.12
N GLU A 91 -11.05 -29.94 -0.41
CA GLU A 91 -10.65 -31.24 -0.92
C GLU A 91 -10.52 -32.31 0.20
N MET A 92 -9.93 -31.95 1.34
CA MET A 92 -9.87 -32.88 2.50
C MET A 92 -11.26 -33.28 3.01
N MET A 93 -12.20 -32.33 3.05
CA MET A 93 -13.59 -32.63 3.46
C MET A 93 -14.27 -33.57 2.46
N ARG A 94 -14.02 -33.40 1.16
CA ARG A 94 -14.55 -34.28 0.11
C ARG A 94 -14.01 -35.70 0.22
N GLN A 95 -12.72 -35.88 0.48
CA GLN A 95 -12.10 -37.19 0.68
C GLN A 95 -12.70 -37.93 1.88
N ARG A 96 -12.82 -37.24 3.03
CA ARG A 96 -13.45 -37.83 4.23
C ARG A 96 -14.90 -38.26 4.01
N ALA A 97 -15.68 -37.47 3.26
CA ALA A 97 -17.06 -37.84 2.93
C ALA A 97 -17.13 -39.12 2.05
N ALA A 98 -16.19 -39.29 1.12
CA ALA A 98 -16.11 -40.48 0.27
C ALA A 98 -15.66 -41.72 1.06
N GLU A 99 -14.74 -41.58 2.00
CA GLU A 99 -14.31 -42.67 2.89
C GLU A 99 -15.45 -43.13 3.81
N VAL A 100 -16.22 -42.22 4.40
CA VAL A 100 -17.38 -42.55 5.25
C VAL A 100 -18.45 -43.29 4.45
N ALA A 101 -18.74 -42.84 3.22
CA ALA A 101 -19.69 -43.50 2.33
C ALA A 101 -19.22 -44.90 1.90
N SER A 102 -17.91 -45.09 1.73
CA SER A 102 -17.32 -46.39 1.37
C SER A 102 -17.23 -47.36 2.56
N SER A 103 -17.15 -46.85 3.79
CA SER A 103 -17.08 -47.67 5.03
C SER A 103 -18.43 -48.14 5.56
N SER A 104 -19.53 -47.61 4.99
CA SER A 104 -20.91 -47.90 5.42
C SER A 104 -21.62 -48.87 4.45
N GLY A 105 -20.87 -49.55 3.58
CA GLY A 105 -21.33 -50.56 2.63
C GLY A 105 -20.93 -51.97 3.03
#